data_AF-A0A8I1LDS2-F1
#
_entry.id   AF-A0A8I1LDS2-F1
#
_cell.length_a   1.000
_cell.length_b   1.000
_cell.length_c   1.000
_cell.angle_alpha   90.00
_cell.angle_beta   90.00
_cell.angle_gamma   90.00
#
_symmetry.space_group_name_H-M   'P 1'
#
loop_
_entity.id
_entity.type
_entity.pdbx_description
1 polymer ?
#
loop_
_entity_poly.entity_id
_entity_poly.type
_entity_poly.pdbx_seq_one_letter_code
_entity_poly.pdbx_strand_id
1 'polypeptide(L)'
;MRHLRNLGACQKQPDKKVTSWISNIDENNVFLSVITIGEIYKGIEKMPSCSRKILLQTWVANDLPERFRNRILSFDRATASLWGTIQAQSEMAGKSMPIIDCQIVATGIHNNLTIATRNITDMEISDVTLYDPWK
;
A
#
# COMPACT_ATOMS: atom_id res chain seq x y z
N MET A 1 -13.09 6.68 9.13
CA MET A 1 -11.95 7.35 9.82
C MET A 1 -12.27 7.97 11.20
N ARG A 2 -13.53 8.07 11.67
CA ARG A 2 -13.85 8.78 12.93
C ARG A 2 -13.62 7.99 14.23
N HIS A 3 -13.50 6.66 14.19
CA HIS A 3 -13.44 5.83 15.40
C HIS A 3 -12.02 5.55 15.97
N LEU A 4 -10.96 6.06 15.35
CA LEU A 4 -9.57 5.81 15.78
C LEU A 4 -8.88 7.03 16.42
N ARG A 5 -9.64 8.09 16.75
CA ARG A 5 -9.07 9.39 17.15
C ARG A 5 -8.71 9.53 18.64
N ASN A 6 -9.20 8.68 19.53
CA ASN A 6 -9.05 8.86 20.98
C ASN A 6 -8.34 7.69 21.68
N LEU A 7 -7.06 7.46 21.39
CA LEU A 7 -6.19 6.60 22.22
C LEU A 7 -4.76 7.15 22.25
N GLY A 8 -4.30 7.55 23.43
CA GLY A 8 -2.98 8.17 23.68
C GLY A 8 -1.77 7.24 23.47
N ALA A 9 -0.58 7.83 23.63
CA ALA A 9 0.79 7.30 23.52
C ALA A 9 1.23 6.60 22.22
N CYS A 10 0.31 6.13 21.38
CA CYS A 10 0.63 5.40 20.14
C CYS A 10 0.03 6.05 18.89
N GLN A 11 0.01 7.39 18.82
CA GLN A 11 -0.69 8.12 17.76
C GLN A 11 0.30 8.82 16.81
N LYS A 12 0.45 8.30 15.59
CA LYS A 12 0.94 9.09 14.46
C LYS A 12 -0.26 9.76 13.79
N GLN A 13 -0.22 11.08 13.65
CA GLN A 13 -1.20 11.80 12.85
C GLN A 13 -0.91 11.57 11.36
N PRO A 14 -1.92 11.25 10.55
CA PRO A 14 -1.73 11.13 9.11
C PRO A 14 -1.45 12.50 8.49
N ASP A 15 -0.73 12.51 7.37
CA ASP A 15 -0.44 13.73 6.63
C ASP A 15 -1.74 14.38 6.10
N LYS A 16 -1.83 15.72 6.23
CA LYS A 16 -3.02 16.47 5.81
C LYS A 16 -3.24 16.43 4.30
N LYS A 17 -2.16 16.42 3.49
CA LYS A 17 -2.28 16.37 2.03
C LYS A 17 -2.84 15.03 1.58
N VAL A 18 -2.33 13.94 2.14
CA VAL A 18 -2.81 12.59 1.86
C VAL A 18 -4.26 12.40 2.29
N THR A 19 -4.63 12.88 3.47
CA THR A 19 -6.02 12.80 3.95
C THR A 19 -6.97 13.67 3.14
N SER A 20 -6.51 14.83 2.63
CA SER A 20 -7.28 15.64 1.70
C SER A 20 -7.45 14.94 0.35
N TRP A 21 -6.37 14.43 -0.24
CA TRP A 21 -6.40 13.72 -1.51
C TRP A 21 -7.35 12.52 -1.48
N ILE A 22 -7.21 11.63 -0.48
CA ILE A 22 -8.08 10.44 -0.37
C ILE A 22 -9.55 10.81 -0.14
N SER A 23 -9.85 11.98 0.41
CA SER A 23 -11.23 12.46 0.61
C SER A 23 -11.86 13.03 -0.67
N ASN A 24 -11.06 13.32 -1.70
CA ASN A 24 -11.50 13.93 -2.95
C ASN A 24 -11.51 12.94 -4.14
N ILE A 25 -11.07 11.70 -3.94
CA ILE A 25 -11.17 10.66 -4.96
C ILE A 25 -12.39 9.78 -4.71
N ASP A 26 -12.97 9.26 -5.79
CA ASP A 26 -14.01 8.23 -5.67
C ASP A 26 -13.38 6.96 -5.08
N GLU A 27 -13.83 6.58 -3.90
CA GLU A 27 -13.34 5.41 -3.19
C GLU A 27 -13.49 4.12 -4.01
N ASN A 28 -14.47 4.02 -4.91
CA ASN A 28 -14.66 2.84 -5.76
C ASN A 28 -13.52 2.63 -6.76
N ASN A 29 -12.75 3.69 -7.06
CA ASN A 29 -11.59 3.66 -7.94
C ASN A 29 -10.27 3.44 -7.18
N VAL A 30 -10.34 3.12 -5.88
CA VAL A 30 -9.16 2.84 -5.04
C VAL A 30 -9.04 1.34 -4.82
N PHE A 31 -7.83 0.82 -4.98
CA PHE A 31 -7.52 -0.60 -4.80
C PHE A 31 -6.40 -0.77 -3.78
N LEU A 32 -6.32 -1.95 -3.17
CA LEU A 32 -5.23 -2.32 -2.25
C LEU A 32 -4.56 -3.59 -2.73
N SER A 33 -3.22 -3.60 -2.77
CA SER A 33 -2.47 -4.85 -2.92
C SER A 33 -2.56 -5.67 -1.63
N VAL A 34 -2.68 -7.00 -1.75
CA VAL A 34 -2.50 -7.91 -0.60
C VAL A 34 -1.14 -7.75 0.07
N ILE A 35 -0.11 -7.31 -0.67
CA ILE A 35 1.22 -7.03 -0.12
C ILE A 35 1.15 -5.87 0.87
N THR A 36 0.44 -4.79 0.52
CA THR A 36 0.19 -3.64 1.43
C THR A 36 -0.58 -4.05 2.68
N ILE A 37 -1.53 -4.98 2.57
CA ILE A 37 -2.23 -5.55 3.74
C ILE A 37 -1.22 -6.28 4.65
N GLY A 38 -0.32 -7.07 4.08
CA GLY A 38 0.77 -7.72 4.81
C GLY A 38 1.68 -6.71 5.53
N GLU A 39 2.01 -5.60 4.89
CA GLU A 39 2.78 -4.51 5.51
C GLU A 39 2.03 -3.86 6.69
N ILE A 40 0.71 -3.67 6.56
CA ILE A 40 -0.14 -3.17 7.65
C ILE A 40 -0.08 -4.14 8.84
N TYR A 41 -0.28 -5.43 8.63
CA TYR A 41 -0.17 -6.44 9.69
C TYR A 41 1.21 -6.42 10.35
N LYS A 42 2.29 -6.41 9.57
CA LYS A 42 3.67 -6.30 10.07
C LYS A 42 3.86 -5.05 10.94
N GLY A 43 3.30 -3.92 10.51
CA GLY A 43 3.36 -2.66 11.27
C GLY A 43 2.61 -2.75 12.60
N ILE A 44 1.41 -3.32 12.59
CA ILE A 44 0.58 -3.54 13.79
C ILE A 44 1.28 -4.47 14.77
N GLU A 45 1.88 -5.56 14.29
CA GLU A 45 2.53 -6.54 15.16
C GLU A 45 3.76 -5.98 15.88
N LYS A 46 4.48 -5.06 15.24
CA LYS A 46 5.61 -4.34 15.85
C LYS A 46 5.21 -3.30 16.91
N MET A 47 3.92 -3.00 17.07
CA MET A 47 3.47 -2.06 18.10
C MET A 47 3.58 -2.68 19.51
N PRO A 48 3.85 -1.87 20.55
CA PRO A 48 3.68 -2.31 21.92
C PRO A 48 2.25 -2.79 22.20
N SER A 49 2.10 -3.70 23.16
CA SER A 49 0.78 -4.15 23.64
C SER A 49 0.00 -2.96 24.22
N CYS A 50 -0.96 -2.46 23.46
CA CYS A 50 -1.81 -1.33 23.82
C CYS A 50 -3.19 -1.48 23.17
N SER A 51 -4.20 -0.77 23.68
CA SER A 51 -5.56 -0.80 23.14
C SER A 51 -5.62 -0.47 21.65
N ARG A 52 -4.73 0.40 21.16
CA ARG A 52 -4.65 0.75 19.73
C ARG A 52 -4.24 -0.45 18.87
N LYS A 53 -3.31 -1.29 19.34
CA LYS A 53 -2.90 -2.51 18.62
C LYS A 53 -4.11 -3.41 18.40
N ILE A 54 -4.88 -3.68 19.45
CA ILE A 54 -6.09 -4.53 19.40
C ILE A 54 -7.13 -3.96 18.42
N LEU A 55 -7.37 -2.65 18.46
CA LEU A 55 -8.29 -2.00 17.54
C LEU A 55 -7.82 -2.10 16.09
N LEU A 56 -6.53 -1.89 15.82
CA LEU A 56 -5.98 -2.00 14.47
C LEU A 56 -6.00 -3.43 13.96
N GLN A 57 -5.73 -4.42 14.81
CA GLN A 57 -5.87 -5.85 14.47
C GLN A 57 -7.30 -6.18 14.06
N THR A 58 -8.29 -5.71 14.83
CA THR A 58 -9.71 -5.91 14.52
C THR A 58 -10.09 -5.22 13.20
N TRP A 59 -9.63 -3.99 13.01
CA TRP A 59 -9.91 -3.21 11.81
C TRP A 59 -9.31 -3.85 10.54
N VAL A 60 -8.05 -4.28 10.57
CA VAL A 60 -7.41 -4.88 9.39
C VAL A 60 -7.99 -6.27 9.08
N ALA A 61 -8.45 -7.01 10.10
CA ALA A 61 -9.03 -8.35 9.91
C ALA A 61 -10.47 -8.33 9.41
N ASN A 62 -11.28 -7.33 9.81
CA ASN A 62 -12.71 -7.34 9.57
C ASN A 62 -13.18 -6.16 8.71
N ASP A 63 -12.88 -4.93 9.12
CA ASP A 63 -13.44 -3.72 8.48
C ASP A 63 -12.77 -3.43 7.13
N LEU A 64 -11.45 -3.63 7.03
CA LEU A 64 -10.70 -3.32 5.82
C LEU A 64 -11.09 -4.25 4.64
N PRO A 65 -11.15 -5.59 4.81
CA PRO A 65 -11.58 -6.48 3.73
C PRO A 65 -13.01 -6.23 3.28
N GLU A 66 -13.89 -5.88 4.21
CA GLU A 66 -15.28 -5.55 3.91
C GLU A 66 -15.39 -4.25 3.09
N ARG A 67 -14.68 -3.20 3.50
CA ARG A 67 -14.66 -1.90 2.80
C ARG A 67 -14.08 -2.00 1.39
N PHE A 68 -13.04 -2.82 1.21
CA PHE A 68 -12.36 -3.03 -0.07
C PHE A 68 -12.76 -4.33 -0.76
N ARG A 69 -13.98 -4.84 -0.49
CA ARG A 69 -14.49 -6.04 -1.15
C ARG A 69 -14.36 -5.91 -2.67
N ASN A 70 -13.82 -6.95 -3.32
CA ASN A 70 -13.52 -7.01 -4.76
C ASN A 70 -12.49 -5.98 -5.27
N ARG A 71 -11.83 -5.24 -4.37
CA ARG A 71 -10.78 -4.24 -4.68
C ARG A 71 -9.47 -4.51 -3.95
N ILE A 72 -9.32 -5.72 -3.40
CA ILE A 72 -8.06 -6.26 -2.90
C ILE A 72 -7.44 -7.11 -4.00
N LEU A 73 -6.28 -6.69 -4.50
CA LEU A 73 -5.59 -7.31 -5.62
C LEU A 73 -4.59 -8.35 -5.10
N SER A 74 -4.75 -9.58 -5.56
CA SER A 74 -3.86 -10.70 -5.24
C SER A 74 -2.51 -10.59 -5.95
N PHE A 75 -1.47 -11.11 -5.33
CA PHE A 75 -0.19 -11.39 -5.99
C PHE A 75 -0.20 -12.82 -6.52
N ASP A 76 -0.74 -13.00 -7.72
CA ASP A 76 -0.91 -14.30 -8.35
C ASP A 76 0.27 -14.67 -9.26
N ARG A 77 0.16 -15.80 -9.98
CA ARG A 77 1.21 -16.27 -10.89
C ARG A 77 1.52 -15.26 -12.01
N ALA A 78 0.52 -14.59 -12.57
CA ALA A 78 0.72 -13.61 -13.64
C ALA A 78 1.47 -12.39 -13.11
N THR A 79 1.05 -11.87 -11.95
CA THR A 79 1.71 -10.76 -11.24
C THR A 79 3.14 -11.13 -10.84
N ALA A 80 3.37 -12.37 -10.38
CA ALA A 80 4.70 -12.86 -10.03
C ALA A 80 5.65 -12.96 -11.24
N SER A 81 5.14 -13.39 -12.40
CA SER A 81 5.93 -13.42 -13.63
C SER A 81 6.36 -12.02 -14.05
N LEU A 82 5.44 -11.05 -13.99
CA LEU A 82 5.73 -9.65 -14.32
C LEU A 82 6.73 -9.03 -13.34
N TRP A 83 6.56 -9.30 -12.04
CA TRP A 83 7.52 -8.91 -11.01
C TRP A 83 8.94 -9.39 -11.32
N GLY A 84 9.10 -10.68 -11.69
CA GLY A 84 10.41 -11.21 -12.05
C GLY A 84 11.07 -10.47 -13.21
N THR A 85 10.31 -10.10 -14.23
CA THR A 85 10.80 -9.30 -15.36
C THR A 85 11.24 -7.90 -14.91
N ILE A 86 10.41 -7.19 -14.15
CA ILE A 86 10.69 -5.82 -13.70
C ILE A 86 11.91 -5.79 -12.76
N GLN A 87 11.98 -6.73 -11.82
CA GLN A 87 13.09 -6.85 -10.88
C GLN A 87 14.41 -7.09 -11.62
N ALA A 88 14.44 -8.04 -12.57
CA ALA A 88 15.63 -8.32 -13.37
C ALA A 88 16.07 -7.10 -14.20
N GLN A 89 15.12 -6.37 -14.81
CA GLN A 89 15.41 -5.14 -15.55
C GLN A 89 16.02 -4.06 -14.66
N SER A 90 15.47 -3.84 -13.47
CA SER A 90 16.02 -2.90 -12.48
C SER A 90 17.47 -3.26 -12.12
N GLU A 91 17.71 -4.53 -11.81
CA GLU A 91 19.03 -5.04 -11.42
C GLU A 91 20.06 -4.90 -12.55
N MET A 92 19.67 -5.25 -13.78
CA MET A 92 20.52 -5.08 -14.97
C MET A 92 20.85 -3.60 -15.25
N ALA A 93 19.94 -2.69 -14.88
CA ALA A 93 20.17 -1.25 -14.95
C ALA A 93 21.03 -0.69 -13.79
N GLY A 94 21.52 -1.55 -12.89
CA GLY A 94 22.32 -1.16 -11.73
C GLY A 94 21.53 -0.46 -10.63
N LYS A 95 20.19 -0.55 -10.65
CA LYS A 95 19.30 0.02 -9.64
C LYS A 95 18.72 -1.08 -8.74
N SER A 96 18.66 -0.82 -7.45
CA SER A 96 18.03 -1.71 -6.48
C SER A 96 16.63 -1.21 -6.14
N MET A 97 15.60 -1.71 -6.83
CA MET A 97 14.22 -1.54 -6.39
C MET A 97 13.95 -2.53 -5.25
N PRO A 98 13.47 -2.08 -4.07
CA PRO A 98 13.12 -3.00 -3.00
C PRO A 98 12.08 -4.04 -3.45
N ILE A 99 12.25 -5.30 -3.03
CA ILE A 99 11.40 -6.40 -3.48
C ILE A 99 9.90 -6.14 -3.27
N ILE A 100 9.52 -5.55 -2.13
CA ILE A 100 8.12 -5.23 -1.82
C ILE A 100 7.59 -4.14 -2.75
N ASP A 101 8.39 -3.12 -3.02
CA ASP A 101 8.03 -2.03 -3.94
C ASP A 101 7.83 -2.59 -5.35
N CYS A 102 8.73 -3.48 -5.80
CA CYS A 102 8.63 -4.14 -7.10
C CYS A 102 7.39 -5.04 -7.21
N GLN A 103 6.99 -5.73 -6.13
CA GLN A 103 5.75 -6.51 -6.11
C GLN A 103 4.50 -5.62 -6.21
N ILE A 104 4.49 -4.45 -5.56
CA ILE A 104 3.41 -3.46 -5.64
C ILE A 104 3.36 -2.87 -7.06
N VAL A 105 4.51 -2.50 -7.63
CA VAL A 105 4.64 -2.02 -9.01
C VAL A 105 4.08 -3.04 -10.00
N ALA A 106 4.49 -4.31 -9.89
CA ALA A 106 3.98 -5.38 -10.76
C ALA A 106 2.46 -5.55 -10.61
N THR A 107 1.92 -5.45 -9.39
CA THR A 107 0.47 -5.49 -9.14
C THR A 107 -0.23 -4.32 -9.85
N GLY A 108 0.32 -3.11 -9.77
CA GLY A 108 -0.21 -1.91 -10.43
C GLY A 108 -0.23 -2.04 -11.95
N ILE A 109 0.90 -2.45 -12.55
CA ILE A 109 1.01 -2.63 -14.00
C ILE A 109 0.04 -3.73 -14.48
N HIS A 110 -0.01 -4.88 -13.79
CA HIS A 110 -0.90 -5.98 -14.18
C HIS A 110 -2.38 -5.58 -14.23
N ASN A 111 -2.79 -4.67 -13.34
CA ASN A 111 -4.16 -4.19 -13.24
C ASN A 111 -4.40 -2.84 -13.93
N ASN A 112 -3.42 -2.31 -14.67
CA ASN A 112 -3.48 -1.00 -15.33
C ASN A 112 -3.86 0.16 -14.38
N LEU A 113 -3.21 0.22 -13.22
CA LEU A 113 -3.47 1.20 -12.17
C LEU A 113 -2.33 2.21 -12.00
N THR A 114 -2.67 3.38 -11.47
CA THR A 114 -1.71 4.34 -10.93
C THR A 114 -1.34 3.97 -9.49
N ILE A 115 -0.06 3.92 -9.17
CA ILE A 115 0.43 3.68 -7.81
C ILE A 115 0.54 5.02 -7.07
N ALA A 116 -0.23 5.16 -5.99
CA ALA A 116 -0.10 6.27 -5.06
C ALA A 116 1.01 5.98 -4.03
N THR A 117 2.14 6.67 -4.12
CA THR A 117 3.32 6.43 -3.27
C THR A 117 4.15 7.69 -3.06
N ARG A 118 4.82 7.77 -1.91
CA ARG A 118 5.90 8.75 -1.69
C ARG A 118 7.24 8.29 -2.26
N ASN A 119 7.40 6.98 -2.50
CA ASN A 119 8.66 6.40 -2.95
C ASN A 119 8.79 6.43 -4.48
N ILE A 120 8.75 7.63 -5.05
CA ILE A 120 8.77 7.82 -6.51
C ILE A 120 10.09 7.36 -7.10
N THR A 121 11.21 7.76 -6.50
CA THR A 121 12.56 7.53 -7.03
C THR A 121 12.92 6.05 -7.18
N ASP A 122 12.46 5.20 -6.26
CA ASP A 122 12.76 3.76 -6.35
C ASP A 122 11.87 3.07 -7.40
N MET A 123 10.65 3.58 -7.63
CA MET A 123 9.65 2.97 -8.52
C MET A 123 9.68 3.51 -9.96
N GLU A 124 10.24 4.70 -10.21
CA GLU A 124 10.24 5.36 -11.53
C GLU A 124 11.04 4.64 -12.60
N ILE A 125 11.89 3.66 -12.22
CA ILE A 125 12.59 2.80 -13.18
C ILE A 125 11.64 1.83 -13.90
N SER A 126 10.44 1.63 -13.38
CA SER A 126 9.38 0.86 -14.03
C SER A 126 8.47 1.76 -14.87
N ASP A 127 7.78 1.18 -15.85
CA ASP A 127 6.80 1.89 -16.69
C ASP A 127 5.44 2.15 -16.00
N VAL A 128 5.36 2.01 -14.67
CA VAL A 128 4.12 2.24 -13.93
C VAL A 128 3.81 3.73 -13.82
N THR A 129 2.53 4.10 -13.86
CA THR A 129 2.12 5.47 -13.55
C THR A 129 2.19 5.69 -12.05
N LEU A 130 2.90 6.73 -11.61
CA LEU A 130 3.09 7.08 -10.21
C LEU A 130 2.36 8.38 -9.86
N TYR A 131 1.81 8.45 -8.65
CA TYR A 131 1.24 9.66 -8.07
C TYR A 131 1.74 9.84 -6.64
N ASP A 132 2.22 11.04 -6.30
CA ASP A 132 2.69 11.38 -4.95
C ASP A 132 1.66 12.25 -4.20
N PRO A 133 0.83 11.69 -3.31
CA PRO A 133 -0.17 12.45 -2.57
C PRO A 133 0.41 13.35 -1.46
N TRP A 134 1.72 13.36 -1.25
CA TRP A 134 2.39 14.28 -0.32
C TRP A 134 2.83 15.60 -0.98
N LYS A 135 2.74 15.71 -2.31
CA LYS A 135 3.08 16.94 -3.04
C LYS A 135 1.88 17.86 -3.15
#